data_AF-A0A955WZV0-F1
#
_entry.id   AF-A0A955WZV0-F1
#
_cell.length_a   1.000
_cell.length_b   1.000
_cell.length_c   1.000
_cell.angle_alpha   90.00
_cell.angle_beta   90.00
_cell.angle_gamma   90.00
#
_symmetry.space_group_name_H-M   'P 1'
#
loop_
_entity.id
_entity.type
_entity.pdbx_description
1 polymer ?
#
loop_
_entity_poly.entity_id
_entity_poly.type
_entity_poly.pdbx_seq_one_letter_code
_entity_poly.pdbx_strand_id
1 'polypeptide(L)' 'MRILAIRGQNLASLRQFDVRLDEGPLATGLFAITGPTGAGKSTLLDALCLALYDRTPRLGARAQHVPEVGR' A
#
# COMPACT_ATOMS: atom_id res chain seq x y z
N MET A 1 -2.55 -8.38 -16.30
CA MET A 1 -2.73 -7.09 -15.60
C MET A 1 -1.35 -6.53 -15.26
N ARG A 2 -1.10 -5.22 -15.42
CA ARG A 2 0.18 -4.56 -15.10
C ARG A 2 -0.09 -3.27 -14.32
N ILE A 3 0.61 -3.05 -13.21
CA ILE A 3 0.56 -1.81 -12.44
C ILE A 3 1.54 -0.81 -13.06
N LEU A 4 1.05 0.37 -13.46
CA LEU A 4 1.86 1.42 -14.07
C LEU A 4 2.42 2.38 -13.03
N ALA A 5 1.63 2.75 -12.03
CA ALA A 5 2.07 3.62 -10.94
C ALA A 5 1.29 3.33 -9.65
N ILE A 6 1.88 3.70 -8.52
CA ILE A 6 1.23 3.70 -7.20
C ILE A 6 1.27 5.13 -6.68
N ARG A 7 0.09 5.75 -6.53
CA ARG A 7 -0.06 7.16 -6.14
C ARG A 7 -1.05 7.30 -5.01
N GLY A 8 -0.81 8.28 -4.15
CA GLY A 8 -1.75 8.59 -3.08
C GLY A 8 -1.22 9.62 -2.10
N GLN A 9 -2.03 9.87 -1.09
CA GLN A 9 -1.77 10.85 -0.07
C GLN A 9 -2.36 10.41 1.27
N ASN A 10 -1.74 10.84 2.36
CA ASN A 10 -2.16 10.66 3.74
C ASN A 10 -2.49 9.21 4.13
N LEU A 11 -1.67 8.26 3.69
CA LEU A 11 -1.82 6.85 4.06
C LEU A 11 -0.77 6.44 5.08
N ALA A 12 -1.20 6.25 6.33
CA ALA A 12 -0.34 5.94 7.47
C ALA A 12 0.91 6.86 7.54
N SER A 13 2.12 6.32 7.33
CA SER A 13 3.36 7.10 7.37
C SER A 13 3.72 7.81 6.06
N LEU A 14 2.96 7.62 4.98
CA LEU A 14 3.18 8.28 3.69
C LEU A 14 2.25 9.48 3.51
N ARG A 15 2.81 10.71 3.50
CA ARG A 15 2.03 11.95 3.32
C ARG A 15 1.58 12.17 1.88
N GLN A 16 2.50 12.08 0.92
CA GLN A 16 2.22 12.13 -0.51
C GLN A 16 3.25 11.26 -1.21
N PHE A 17 2.82 10.46 -2.16
CA PHE A 17 3.69 9.55 -2.90
C PHE A 17 3.20 9.36 -4.33
N ASP A 18 4.15 9.27 -5.26
CA ASP A 18 3.96 8.92 -6.66
C ASP A 18 5.13 8.05 -7.09
N VAL A 19 4.88 6.74 -7.26
CA VAL A 19 5.89 5.77 -7.68
C VAL A 19 5.50 5.24 -9.04
N ARG A 20 6.26 5.64 -10.07
CA ARG A 20 6.09 5.21 -11.45
C ARG A 20 6.87 3.93 -11.72
N LEU A 21 6.17 2.83 -12.01
CA LEU A 21 6.74 1.51 -12.24
C LEU A 21 6.96 1.21 -13.73
N ASP A 22 6.41 2.05 -14.61
CA ASP A 22 6.51 1.94 -16.06
C ASP A 22 7.57 2.86 -16.68
N GLU A 23 8.29 3.61 -15.85
CA GLU A 23 9.29 4.58 -16.26
C GLU A 23 10.64 4.34 -15.57
N GLY A 24 11.72 4.73 -16.25
CA GLY A 24 13.07 4.73 -15.69
C GLY A 24 13.56 3.35 -15.22
N PRO A 25 14.44 3.30 -14.19
CA PRO A 25 15.02 2.04 -13.70
C PRO A 25 14.01 1.02 -13.18
N LEU A 26 12.81 1.46 -12.76
CA LEU A 26 11.78 0.59 -12.23
C LEU A 26 11.03 -0.18 -13.33
N ALA A 27 11.08 0.29 -14.58
CA ALA A 27 10.49 -0.39 -15.73
C ALA A 27 11.16 -1.73 -16.09
N THR A 28 12.29 -2.06 -15.45
CA THR A 28 13.05 -3.32 -15.63
C THR A 28 12.30 -4.57 -15.14
N GLY A 29 11.25 -4.39 -14.31
CA GLY A 29 10.39 -5.48 -13.84
C GLY A 29 10.83 -6.14 -12.53
N LEU A 30 12.08 -5.93 -12.07
CA LEU A 30 12.56 -6.38 -10.77
C LEU A 30 13.26 -5.23 -10.04
N PHE A 31 12.77 -4.91 -8.84
CA PHE A 31 13.32 -3.87 -7.99
C PHE A 31 13.07 -4.21 -6.52
N ALA A 32 13.79 -3.54 -5.61
CA ALA A 32 13.61 -3.68 -4.17
C ALA A 32 13.07 -2.38 -3.56
N ILE A 33 12.17 -2.51 -2.60
CA ILE A 33 11.72 -1.40 -1.74
C ILE A 33 12.44 -1.54 -0.39
N THR A 34 13.37 -0.63 -0.10
CA THR A 34 14.21 -0.69 1.10
C THR A 34 14.00 0.54 1.98
N GLY A 35 14.52 0.50 3.22
CA GLY A 35 14.41 1.60 4.18
C GLY A 35 14.13 1.13 5.61
N PRO A 36 14.23 2.02 6.60
CA PRO A 36 14.07 1.67 8.02
C PRO A 36 12.65 1.18 8.36
N THR A 37 12.51 0.55 9.53
CA THR A 37 11.19 0.21 10.09
C THR A 37 10.35 1.47 10.26
N GLY A 38 9.07 1.41 9.89
CA GLY A 38 8.17 2.57 9.92
C GLY A 38 8.20 3.47 8.68
N ALA A 39 9.17 3.31 7.78
CA ALA A 39 9.32 4.15 6.57
C ALA A 39 8.18 4.04 5.53
N GLY A 40 7.18 3.16 5.75
CA GLY A 40 6.01 3.06 4.88
C GLY A 40 6.12 2.04 3.75
N LYS A 41 7.13 1.16 3.76
CA LYS A 41 7.31 0.08 2.75
C LYS A 41 6.06 -0.78 2.56
N SER A 42 5.56 -1.37 3.65
CA SER A 42 4.31 -2.16 3.63
C SER A 42 3.07 -1.28 3.38
N THR A 43 3.14 0.01 3.74
CA THR A 43 2.06 0.97 3.48
C THR A 43 1.90 1.26 1.99
N LEU A 44 3.00 1.32 1.23
CA LEU A 44 2.95 1.45 -0.22
C LEU A 44 2.26 0.24 -0.87
N LEU A 45 2.54 -0.98 -0.38
CA LEU A 45 1.89 -2.21 -0.86
C LEU A 45 0.41 -2.29 -0.44
N ASP A 46 0.09 -1.85 0.78
CA ASP A 46 -1.30 -1.73 1.23
C ASP A 46 -2.09 -0.73 0.40
N ALA A 47 -1.49 0.39 -0.03
CA ALA A 47 -2.13 1.37 -0.89
C ALA A 47 -2.62 0.72 -2.19
N LEU A 48 -1.79 -0.14 -2.78
CA LEU A 48 -2.14 -0.90 -3.97
C LEU A 48 -3.33 -1.83 -3.72
N CYS A 49 -3.30 -2.61 -2.64
CA CYS A 49 -4.39 -3.51 -2.29
C CYS A 49 -5.70 -2.76 -1.98
N LEU A 50 -5.61 -1.66 -1.24
CA LEU A 50 -6.75 -0.82 -0.90
C LEU A 50 -7.38 -0.23 -2.16
N ALA A 51 -6.57 0.32 -3.07
CA ALA A 51 -7.07 0.95 -4.29
C ALA A 51 -7.76 -0.06 -5.24
N LEU A 52 -7.27 -1.30 -5.29
CA LEU A 52 -7.81 -2.32 -6.19
C LEU A 52 -8.95 -3.15 -5.58
N TYR A 53 -8.97 -3.32 -4.26
CA TYR A 53 -9.83 -4.30 -3.59
C TYR A 53 -10.57 -3.75 -2.37
N ASP A 54 -10.44 -2.45 -2.06
CA ASP A 54 -11.03 -1.78 -0.90
C ASP A 54 -10.67 -2.44 0.45
N ARG A 55 -9.53 -3.15 0.48
CA ARG A 55 -9.05 -3.89 1.66
C ARG A 55 -7.54 -3.86 1.71
N THR A 56 -6.99 -3.84 2.93
CA THR A 56 -5.56 -4.07 3.15
C THR A 56 -5.35 -5.42 3.83
N PRO A 57 -4.34 -6.20 3.43
CA PRO A 57 -4.02 -7.47 4.08
C PRO A 57 -3.78 -7.32 5.59
N ARG A 58 -3.23 -6.18 6.02
CA ARG A 58 -2.88 -5.90 7.41
C ARG A 58 -4.09 -5.55 8.29
N LEU A 59 -5.18 -5.01 7.72
CA LEU A 59 -6.39 -4.68 8.48
C LEU A 59 -7.44 -5.80 8.44
N GLY A 60 -7.51 -6.57 7.34
CA GLY A 60 -8.48 -7.66 7.19
C GLY A 60 -8.31 -8.80 8.21
N ALA A 61 -7.08 -9.09 8.64
CA ALA A 61 -6.82 -10.09 9.69
C ALA A 61 -7.25 -9.61 11.10
N ARG A 62 -7.36 -8.29 11.32
CA ARG A 62 -7.76 -7.69 12.60
C ARG A 62 -9.24 -7.33 12.68
N ALA A 63 -9.93 -7.23 11.54
CA ALA A 63 -11.35 -6.87 11.48
C ALA A 63 -12.29 -7.96 12.03
N GLN A 64 -11.78 -9.15 12.37
CA GLN A 64 -12.58 -10.25 12.95
C GLN A 64 -12.99 -10.00 14.42
N HIS A 65 -12.63 -8.86 15.01
CA HIS A 65 -13.00 -8.52 16.37
C HIS A 65 -13.42 -7.04 16.48
N VAL A 66 -14.39 -6.64 15.65
CA VAL A 66 -15.23 -5.50 16.00
C VAL A 66 -16.34 -6.06 16.89
N PRO A 67 -16.32 -5.84 18.23
CA PRO A 67 -17.49 -6.18 19.03
C PRO A 67 -18.67 -5.38 18.48
N GLU A 68 -19.79 -6.07 18.21
CA GLU A 68 -21.06 -5.39 17.96
C GLU A 68 -21.40 -4.57 19.22
N VAL A 69 -21.04 -3.29 19.20
CA VAL A 69 -21.53 -2.33 20.18
C VAL A 69 -22.97 -2.04 19.81
N GLY A 70 -23.88 -2.66 20.57
CA GLY A 70 -25.26 -2.22 20.71
C GLY A 70 -26.20 -2.64 19.58
N ARG A 71 -26.74 -3.85 19.70
CA ARG A 71 -28.19 -4.08 19.59
C ARG A 71 -28.68 -4.72 20.87
#